data_AF-A0A1B0ZK42-F1
#
_entry.id   AF-A0A1B0ZK42-F1
#
_cell.length_a   1.000
_cell.length_b   1.000
_cell.length_c   1.000
_cell.angle_alpha   90.00
_cell.angle_beta   90.00
_cell.angle_gamma   90.00
#
_symmetry.space_group_name_H-M   'P 1'
#
loop_
_entity.id
_entity.type
_entity.pdbx_description
1 polymer ?
#
loop_
_entity_poly.entity_id
_entity_poly.type
_entity_poly.pdbx_seq_one_letter_code
_entity_poly.pdbx_strand_id
1 'polypeptide(L)'
;MPSKPSNPLVGAIVTVAGIGTSILAKKALAAGWHRAFDEEVPDSKFEKQAKKDLKERKKQAKKDGASKAELKEMTSEYEDVDAWKVALFTILSGVVITGLQQAARKGAQSGAERLVARRPRANRG
;
A
#
# COMPACT_ATOMS: atom_id res chain seq x y z
N MET A 1 -10.42 22.27 -7.12
CA MET A 1 -10.31 21.56 -8.42
C MET A 1 -8.83 21.44 -8.77
N PRO A 2 -8.26 20.25 -9.01
CA PRO A 2 -6.86 20.18 -9.41
C PRO A 2 -6.73 20.81 -10.81
N SER A 3 -5.89 21.84 -10.90
CA SER A 3 -5.52 22.50 -12.15
C SER A 3 -5.04 21.45 -13.16
N LYS A 4 -5.73 21.33 -14.30
CA LYS A 4 -5.25 20.50 -15.42
C LYS A 4 -3.81 20.94 -15.73
N PRO A 5 -2.81 20.04 -15.70
CA PRO A 5 -1.47 20.40 -16.14
C PRO A 5 -1.57 20.81 -17.61
N SER A 6 -1.07 22.01 -17.91
CA SER A 6 -1.10 22.59 -19.26
C SER A 6 -0.23 21.81 -20.26
N ASN A 7 0.61 20.87 -19.79
CA ASN A 7 1.36 19.94 -20.62
C ASN A 7 1.05 18.47 -20.26
N PRO A 8 0.56 17.64 -21.20
CA PRO A 8 0.22 16.24 -20.97
C PRO A 8 1.41 15.36 -20.52
N LEU A 9 2.65 15.70 -20.89
CA LEU A 9 3.86 15.00 -20.42
C LEU A 9 4.09 15.17 -18.92
N VAL A 10 3.82 16.37 -18.40
CA VAL A 10 3.90 16.65 -16.95
C VAL A 10 2.86 15.81 -16.21
N GLY A 11 1.64 15.69 -16.76
CA GLY A 11 0.59 14.84 -16.20
C GLY A 11 0.99 13.36 -16.13
N ALA A 12 1.64 12.83 -17.17
CA ALA A 12 2.12 11.44 -17.19
C ALA A 12 3.21 11.20 -16.13
N ILE A 13 4.21 12.08 -16.04
CA ILE A 13 5.31 11.97 -15.06
C ILE A 13 4.77 12.02 -13.63
N VAL A 14 3.87 12.95 -13.34
CA VAL A 14 3.22 13.11 -12.02
C VAL A 14 2.42 11.86 -11.66
N THR A 15 1.78 11.22 -12.63
CA THR A 15 1.00 9.98 -12.42
C THR A 15 1.91 8.80 -12.11
N VAL A 16 2.99 8.62 -12.88
CA VAL A 16 3.97 7.54 -12.66
C VAL A 16 4.67 7.70 -11.30
N ALA A 17 5.07 8.92 -10.94
CA ALA A 17 5.67 9.23 -9.64
C ALA A 17 4.70 8.90 -8.49
N GLY A 18 3.41 9.22 -8.63
CA GLY A 18 2.38 8.87 -7.65
C GLY A 18 2.22 7.35 -7.46
N ILE A 19 2.26 6.56 -8.53
CA ILE A 19 2.17 5.09 -8.45
C ILE A 19 3.44 4.51 -7.80
N GLY A 20 4.63 4.95 -8.23
CA GLY A 20 5.91 4.45 -7.71
C GLY A 20 6.09 4.71 -6.21
N THR A 21 5.74 5.92 -5.75
CA THR A 21 5.80 6.28 -4.33
C THR A 21 4.82 5.49 -3.47
N SER A 22 3.66 5.12 -4.00
CA SER A 22 2.69 4.29 -3.29
C SER A 22 3.25 2.89 -2.97
N ILE A 23 4.06 2.33 -3.87
CA ILE A 23 4.71 1.02 -3.67
C ILE A 23 5.81 1.12 -2.62
N LEU A 24 6.66 2.15 -2.71
CA LEU A 24 7.73 2.40 -1.74
C LEU A 24 7.18 2.70 -0.34
N ALA A 25 6.12 3.50 -0.24
CA ALA A 25 5.42 3.80 1.01
C ALA A 25 4.94 2.52 1.70
N LYS A 26 4.30 1.61 0.94
CA LYS A 26 3.82 0.33 1.47
C LYS A 26 4.97 -0.54 1.98
N LYS A 27 6.10 -0.59 1.28
CA LYS A 27 7.28 -1.34 1.75
C LYS A 27 7.90 -0.74 3.01
N ALA A 28 8.02 0.59 3.07
CA ALA A 28 8.56 1.29 4.23
C ALA A 28 7.66 1.11 5.46
N LEU A 29 6.33 1.21 5.28
CA LEU A 29 5.34 0.94 6.31
C LEU A 29 5.42 -0.51 6.80
N ALA A 30 5.52 -1.48 5.89
CA ALA A 30 5.65 -2.88 6.27
C ALA A 30 6.91 -3.17 7.08
N ALA A 31 8.05 -2.63 6.64
CA ALA A 31 9.31 -2.77 7.36
C ALA A 31 9.29 -2.06 8.72
N GLY A 32 8.69 -0.87 8.80
CA GLY A 32 8.53 -0.12 10.04
C GLY A 32 7.59 -0.82 11.03
N TRP A 33 6.51 -1.42 10.52
CA TRP A 33 5.55 -2.19 11.30
C TRP A 33 6.19 -3.43 11.91
N HIS A 34 6.87 -4.22 11.09
CA HIS A 34 7.57 -5.42 11.53
C HIS A 34 8.65 -5.07 12.57
N ARG A 35 9.38 -3.97 12.40
CA ARG A 35 10.36 -3.52 13.40
C ARG A 35 9.74 -3.04 14.72
N ALA A 36 8.51 -2.52 14.69
CA ALA A 36 7.85 -1.97 15.87
C ALA A 36 7.10 -3.03 16.70
N PHE A 37 6.52 -4.04 16.03
CA PHE A 37 5.64 -5.02 16.66
C PHE A 37 6.10 -6.47 16.48
N ASP A 38 7.15 -6.74 15.69
CA ASP A 38 7.62 -8.09 15.31
C ASP A 38 6.54 -9.00 14.69
N GLU A 39 5.45 -8.39 14.22
CA GLU A 39 4.27 -9.04 13.66
C GLU A 39 4.17 -8.80 12.16
N GLU A 40 3.40 -9.64 11.47
CA GLU A 40 2.98 -9.36 10.09
C GLU A 40 2.04 -8.15 10.04
N VAL A 41 2.06 -7.48 8.90
CA VAL A 41 1.26 -6.28 8.69
C VAL A 41 -0.21 -6.67 8.52
N PRO A 42 -1.16 -6.02 9.23
CA PRO A 42 -2.58 -6.28 9.06
C PRO A 42 -3.10 -5.70 7.75
N ASP A 43 -2.73 -6.32 6.62
CA ASP A 43 -3.10 -5.92 5.28
C ASP A 43 -3.99 -6.97 4.56
N SER A 44 -4.50 -6.59 3.40
CA SER A 44 -5.38 -7.47 2.60
C SER A 44 -4.70 -8.76 2.10
N LYS A 45 -3.37 -8.82 2.09
CA LYS A 45 -2.64 -10.04 1.73
C LYS A 45 -2.58 -10.97 2.92
N PHE A 46 -2.27 -10.45 4.11
CA PHE A 46 -2.30 -11.19 5.36
C PHE A 46 -3.70 -11.77 5.62
N GLU A 47 -4.76 -10.98 5.44
CA GLU A 47 -6.15 -11.46 5.56
C GLU A 47 -6.44 -12.65 4.61
N LYS A 48 -5.96 -12.57 3.36
CA LYS A 48 -6.15 -13.63 2.36
C LYS A 48 -5.34 -14.88 2.69
N GLN A 49 -4.14 -14.71 3.20
CA GLN A 49 -3.25 -15.80 3.60
C GLN A 49 -3.84 -16.53 4.81
N ALA A 50 -4.17 -15.79 5.87
CA ALA A 50 -4.82 -16.32 7.07
C ALA A 50 -6.13 -17.07 6.76
N LYS A 51 -6.94 -16.58 5.80
CA LYS A 51 -8.16 -17.30 5.34
C LYS A 51 -7.85 -18.61 4.61
N LYS A 52 -6.74 -18.68 3.86
CA LYS A 52 -6.31 -19.92 3.20
C LYS A 52 -5.80 -20.92 4.22
N ASP A 53 -4.95 -20.47 5.13
CA ASP A 53 -4.35 -21.31 6.15
C ASP A 53 -5.43 -21.85 7.09
N LEU A 54 -6.43 -21.04 7.46
CA LEU A 54 -7.61 -21.50 8.18
C LEU A 54 -8.39 -22.58 7.42
N LYS A 55 -8.57 -22.43 6.10
CA LYS A 55 -9.26 -23.46 5.30
C LYS A 55 -8.47 -24.76 5.24
N GLU A 56 -7.14 -24.68 5.17
CA GLU A 56 -6.26 -25.84 5.18
C GLU A 56 -6.28 -26.53 6.54
N ARG A 57 -6.19 -25.77 7.64
CA ARG A 57 -6.33 -26.27 9.02
C ARG A 57 -7.70 -26.91 9.24
N LYS A 58 -8.79 -26.31 8.77
CA LYS A 58 -10.14 -26.91 8.83
C LYS A 58 -10.25 -28.20 8.02
N LYS A 59 -9.60 -28.26 6.84
CA LYS A 59 -9.57 -29.49 6.04
C LYS A 59 -8.77 -30.60 6.72
N GLN A 60 -7.65 -30.25 7.35
CA GLN A 60 -6.81 -31.19 8.07
C GLN A 60 -7.52 -31.70 9.31
N ALA A 61 -8.05 -30.81 10.15
CA ALA A 61 -8.84 -31.17 11.33
C ALA A 61 -10.06 -32.05 10.97
N LYS A 62 -10.71 -31.81 9.81
CA LYS A 62 -11.79 -32.67 9.33
C LYS A 62 -11.30 -34.09 8.97
N LYS A 63 -10.09 -34.24 8.43
CA LYS A 63 -9.48 -35.57 8.19
C LYS A 63 -9.11 -36.26 9.51
N ASP A 64 -8.70 -35.47 10.49
CA ASP A 64 -8.29 -35.94 11.82
C ASP A 64 -9.49 -36.23 12.75
N GLY A 65 -10.73 -36.05 12.26
CA GLY A 65 -11.96 -36.44 12.96
C GLY A 65 -12.64 -35.34 13.75
N ALA A 66 -12.23 -34.06 13.59
CA ALA A 66 -12.80 -32.94 14.32
C ALA A 66 -14.32 -32.77 14.05
N SER A 67 -15.04 -32.45 15.11
CA SER A 67 -16.47 -32.19 15.09
C SER A 67 -16.80 -30.86 14.38
N LYS A 68 -18.04 -30.71 13.93
CA LYS A 68 -18.51 -29.45 13.30
C LYS A 68 -18.45 -28.24 14.24
N ALA A 69 -18.46 -28.46 15.56
CA ALA A 69 -18.34 -27.41 16.57
C ALA A 69 -16.89 -26.90 16.64
N GLU A 70 -15.91 -27.80 16.73
CA GLU A 70 -14.47 -27.45 16.75
C GLU A 70 -14.03 -26.74 15.47
N LEU A 71 -14.55 -27.17 14.31
CA LEU A 71 -14.29 -26.50 13.02
C LEU A 71 -14.87 -25.07 12.94
N LYS A 72 -15.89 -24.74 13.76
CA LYS A 72 -16.46 -23.39 13.83
C LYS A 72 -15.67 -22.49 14.76
N GLU A 73 -15.11 -23.04 15.83
CA GLU A 73 -14.29 -22.32 16.80
C GLU A 73 -12.89 -21.98 16.27
N MET A 74 -12.40 -22.69 15.25
CA MET A 74 -11.17 -22.33 14.54
C MET A 74 -11.31 -20.94 13.88
N THR A 75 -10.67 -19.94 14.52
CA THR A 75 -10.45 -18.56 14.08
C THR A 75 -9.21 -18.44 13.19
N SER A 76 -9.13 -17.35 12.44
CA SER A 76 -7.94 -17.06 11.63
C SER A 76 -6.95 -16.23 12.41
N GLU A 77 -5.64 -16.38 12.14
CA GLU A 77 -4.60 -15.54 12.76
C GLU A 77 -4.82 -14.03 12.49
N TYR A 78 -5.57 -13.68 11.44
CA TYR A 78 -5.99 -12.30 11.18
C TYR A 78 -7.04 -11.80 12.18
N GLU A 79 -7.96 -12.66 12.62
CA GLU A 79 -8.99 -12.33 13.62
C GLU A 79 -8.39 -12.18 15.03
N ASP A 80 -7.22 -12.77 15.25
CA ASP A 80 -6.47 -12.66 16.52
C ASP A 80 -5.64 -11.36 16.59
N VAL A 81 -5.53 -10.59 15.49
CA VAL A 81 -4.86 -9.28 15.53
C VAL A 81 -5.73 -8.27 16.25
N ASP A 82 -5.12 -7.53 17.19
CA ASP A 82 -5.79 -6.46 17.92
C ASP A 82 -6.44 -5.43 16.97
N ALA A 83 -7.72 -5.14 17.16
CA ALA A 83 -8.46 -4.20 16.31
C ALA A 83 -7.82 -2.80 16.24
N TRP A 84 -7.17 -2.35 17.33
CA TRP A 84 -6.49 -1.05 17.37
C TRP A 84 -5.23 -1.03 16.50
N LYS A 85 -4.53 -2.17 16.33
CA LYS A 85 -3.38 -2.30 15.44
C LYS A 85 -3.82 -2.18 13.97
N VAL A 86 -4.93 -2.82 13.61
CA VAL A 86 -5.54 -2.69 12.28
C VAL A 86 -5.92 -1.22 12.00
N ALA A 87 -6.57 -0.56 12.96
CA ALA A 87 -6.95 0.84 12.84
C ALA A 87 -5.72 1.76 12.71
N LEU A 88 -4.71 1.57 13.56
CA LEU A 88 -3.46 2.33 13.53
C LEU A 88 -2.74 2.16 12.19
N PHE A 89 -2.58 0.93 11.70
CA PHE A 89 -1.95 0.67 10.41
C PHE A 89 -2.71 1.33 9.26
N THR A 90 -4.04 1.28 9.30
CA THR A 90 -4.89 1.91 8.28
C THR A 90 -4.71 3.43 8.25
N ILE A 91 -4.68 4.07 9.43
CA ILE A 91 -4.47 5.51 9.56
C ILE A 91 -3.07 5.89 9.09
N LEU A 92 -2.04 5.20 9.59
CA LEU A 92 -0.65 5.44 9.19
C LEU A 92 -0.45 5.27 7.69
N SER A 93 -1.02 4.21 7.10
CA SER A 93 -1.00 3.98 5.66
C SER A 93 -1.65 5.11 4.88
N GLY A 94 -2.82 5.58 5.32
CA GLY A 94 -3.51 6.71 4.71
C GLY A 94 -2.68 7.98 4.74
N VAL A 95 -2.11 8.34 5.91
CA VAL A 95 -1.32 9.55 6.09
C VAL A 95 -0.02 9.50 5.30
N VAL A 96 0.74 8.41 5.40
CA VAL A 96 2.04 8.26 4.75
C VAL A 96 1.89 8.23 3.23
N ILE A 97 0.93 7.47 2.69
CA ILE A 97 0.71 7.41 1.24
C ILE A 97 0.25 8.77 0.72
N THR A 98 -0.68 9.43 1.40
CA THR A 98 -1.19 10.74 0.96
C THR A 98 -0.11 11.82 1.03
N GLY A 99 0.69 11.82 2.10
CA GLY A 99 1.82 12.74 2.26
C GLY A 99 2.88 12.55 1.17
N LEU A 100 3.29 11.31 0.93
CA LEU A 100 4.26 10.97 -0.13
C LEU A 100 3.71 11.29 -1.52
N GLN A 101 2.45 10.99 -1.81
CA GLN A 101 1.84 11.33 -3.10
C GLN A 101 1.78 12.84 -3.31
N GLN A 102 1.41 13.63 -2.30
CA GLN A 102 1.38 15.10 -2.44
C GLN A 102 2.78 15.68 -2.64
N ALA A 103 3.77 15.20 -1.87
CA ALA A 103 5.16 15.62 -2.01
C ALA A 103 5.72 15.24 -3.40
N ALA A 104 5.48 14.00 -3.84
CA ALA A 104 5.91 13.51 -5.14
C ALA A 104 5.26 14.26 -6.30
N ARG A 105 3.95 14.56 -6.21
CA ARG A 105 3.26 15.34 -7.24
C ARG A 105 3.81 16.76 -7.33
N LYS A 106 4.03 17.44 -6.20
CA LYS A 106 4.62 18.79 -6.16
C LYS A 106 6.06 18.79 -6.71
N GLY A 107 6.88 17.82 -6.31
CA GLY A 107 8.26 17.68 -6.80
C GLY A 107 8.35 17.35 -8.29
N ALA A 108 7.55 16.38 -8.74
CA ALA A 108 7.46 15.98 -10.14
C ALA A 108 6.92 17.11 -11.02
N GLN A 109 5.92 17.86 -10.57
CA GLN A 109 5.40 19.01 -11.28
C GLN A 109 6.48 20.09 -11.43
N SER A 110 7.15 20.50 -10.34
CA SER A 110 8.21 21.51 -10.40
C SER A 110 9.41 21.07 -11.27
N GLY A 111 9.82 19.80 -11.16
CA GLY A 111 10.91 19.25 -11.97
C GLY A 111 10.55 19.14 -13.45
N ALA A 112 9.36 18.61 -13.76
CA ALA A 112 8.89 18.48 -15.13
C ALA A 112 8.63 19.85 -15.78
N GLU A 113 8.11 20.84 -15.03
CA GLU A 113 7.97 22.22 -15.50
C GLU A 113 9.34 22.83 -15.82
N ARG A 114 10.38 22.61 -15.00
CA ARG A 114 11.76 23.06 -15.30
C ARG A 114 12.35 22.41 -16.55
N LEU A 115 12.10 21.12 -16.77
CA LEU A 115 12.59 20.37 -17.93
C LEU A 115 11.86 20.80 -19.22
N VAL A 116 10.56 21.06 -19.15
CA VAL A 116 9.75 21.53 -20.27
C VAL A 116 10.00 23.01 -20.57
N ALA A 117 10.27 23.84 -19.55
CA ALA A 117 10.58 25.25 -19.72
C ALA A 117 11.96 25.51 -20.36
N ARG A 118 12.88 24.52 -20.33
CA ARG A 118 14.06 24.51 -21.20
C ARG A 118 13.62 24.23 -22.64
N ARG A 119 13.03 25.24 -23.29
CA ARG A 119 12.78 25.23 -24.74
C ARG A 119 14.09 24.93 -25.48
N PRO A 120 14.07 24.11 -26.55
CA PRO A 120 15.16 24.10 -27.51
C PRO A 120 15.39 25.53 -27.99
N ARG A 121 16.63 26.03 -27.92
CA ARG A 121 16.97 27.24 -28.66
C ARG A 121 16.70 26.91 -30.12
N ALA A 122 15.76 27.62 -30.74
CA ALA A 122 15.64 27.61 -32.20
C ALA A 122 17.03 27.93 -32.74
N ASN A 123 17.62 27.01 -33.50
CA ASN A 123 18.84 27.25 -34.25
C ASN A 123 18.61 28.54 -35.05
N ARG A 124 19.24 29.64 -34.64
CA ARG A 124 19.56 30.75 -35.53
C ARG A 124 20.87 30.33 -36.20
N GLY A 125 20.73 29.80 -37.41
CA GLY A 125 21.80 29.33 -38.27
C GLY A 125 21.15 28.71 -39.50
#